data_AF-A0A0H4TAA6-F1
#
_entry.id   AF-A0A0H4TAA6-F1
#
_cell.length_a   1.000
_cell.length_b   1.000
_cell.length_c   1.000
_cell.angle_alpha   90.00
_cell.angle_beta   90.00
_cell.angle_gamma   90.00
#
_symmetry.space_group_name_H-M   'P 1'
#
loop_
_entity.id
_entity.type
_entity.pdbx_description
1 polymer ?
#
loop_
_entity_poly.entity_id
_entity_poly.type
_entity_poly.pdbx_seq_one_letter_code
_entity_poly.pdbx_strand_id
1 'polypeptide(L)'
;LNFMRHSDQNFGDDILRRDDVTPNTLGCELLGVSPNKSGLNLEGIFNGIKQKKIKAAYLIEDDIISANPELENILADLDLFIVHSSNFNRTTSLADIVFPSATYAEKNGTFVNFQGRVQRIRPAVASIDVDRAVDGLSLSRLDKFGTKFDRWAEKNKRDAKATWKILTLLSAFFNYKFKYNLAEDVFDEISNSIKAFNKLDYDVIGEKGILLENINKEQSIKVLGQ
;
A
#
# COMPACT_ATOMS: atom_id res chain seq x y z
N LEU A 1 -1.24 -12.36 8.00
CA LEU A 1 -1.18 -10.96 7.54
C LEU A 1 -2.11 -10.15 8.42
N ASN A 2 -1.70 -8.96 8.81
CA ASN A 2 -2.52 -8.04 9.58
C ASN A 2 -2.03 -6.62 9.28
N PHE A 3 -2.83 -5.60 9.61
CA PHE A 3 -2.44 -4.19 9.45
C PHE A 3 -2.79 -3.42 10.72
N MET A 4 -2.03 -2.36 11.01
CA MET A 4 -2.31 -1.45 12.11
C MET A 4 -3.30 -0.39 11.67
N ARG A 5 -4.29 -0.07 12.51
CA ARG A 5 -5.18 1.06 12.25
C ARG A 5 -4.52 2.33 12.76
N HIS A 6 -4.51 3.36 11.91
CA HIS A 6 -4.13 4.71 12.29
C HIS A 6 -5.40 5.54 12.40
N SER A 7 -5.84 5.81 13.62
CA SER A 7 -7.02 6.63 13.90
C SER A 7 -6.64 7.75 14.86
N ASP A 8 -7.02 8.98 14.52
CA ASP A 8 -6.84 10.16 15.35
C ASP A 8 -8.18 10.88 15.51
N GLN A 9 -8.77 10.76 16.70
CA GLN A 9 -10.05 11.40 17.04
C GLN A 9 -9.97 12.93 16.99
N ASN A 10 -8.79 13.52 17.14
CA ASN A 10 -8.61 14.97 17.07
C ASN A 10 -8.44 15.47 15.64
N PHE A 11 -8.23 14.57 14.68
CA PHE A 11 -8.05 14.92 13.28
C PHE A 11 -9.38 15.01 12.51
N GLY A 12 -10.35 14.18 12.87
CA GLY A 12 -11.65 14.11 12.23
C GLY A 12 -12.50 15.36 12.41
N ASP A 13 -13.34 15.65 11.42
CA ASP A 13 -14.36 16.68 11.49
C ASP A 13 -15.64 16.20 10.79
N ASP A 14 -16.72 16.96 10.91
CA ASP A 14 -18.01 16.59 10.32
C ASP A 14 -18.11 16.90 8.81
N ILE A 15 -17.02 17.34 8.17
CA ILE A 15 -17.06 17.91 6.81
C ILE A 15 -16.11 17.18 5.85
N LEU A 16 -14.80 17.27 6.07
CA LEU A 16 -13.75 16.88 5.11
C LEU A 16 -12.79 15.82 5.66
N ARG A 17 -12.69 15.65 6.99
CA ARG A 17 -11.70 14.78 7.63
C ARG A 17 -12.39 13.63 8.36
N ARG A 18 -11.70 12.50 8.44
CA ARG A 18 -12.15 11.31 9.16
C ARG A 18 -11.10 10.96 10.20
N ASP A 19 -11.54 10.36 11.30
CA ASP A 19 -10.66 9.88 12.35
C ASP A 19 -9.65 8.86 11.80
N ASP A 20 -10.08 7.98 10.90
CA ASP A 20 -9.16 7.13 10.13
C ASP A 20 -8.39 7.97 9.11
N VAL A 21 -7.10 8.14 9.37
CA VAL A 21 -6.18 8.91 8.53
C VAL A 21 -5.63 8.10 7.36
N THR A 22 -5.90 6.80 7.31
CA THR A 22 -5.36 5.91 6.29
C THR A 22 -6.27 5.89 5.06
N PRO A 23 -5.75 6.19 3.86
CA PRO A 23 -6.59 6.37 2.66
C PRO A 23 -7.23 5.07 2.15
N ASN A 24 -6.72 3.90 2.55
CA ASN A 24 -7.08 2.59 1.97
C ASN A 24 -7.43 1.51 3.01
N THR A 25 -7.81 1.88 4.24
CA THR A 25 -8.21 0.93 5.29
C THR A 25 -9.32 -0.01 4.80
N LEU A 26 -10.37 0.57 4.21
CA LEU A 26 -11.49 -0.22 3.69
C LEU A 26 -11.05 -1.16 2.57
N GLY A 27 -10.08 -0.76 1.74
CA GLY A 27 -9.49 -1.64 0.74
C GLY A 27 -8.84 -2.87 1.38
N CYS A 28 -8.02 -2.69 2.42
CA CYS A 28 -7.41 -3.79 3.17
C CYS A 28 -8.45 -4.73 3.78
N GLU A 29 -9.52 -4.17 4.36
CA GLU A 29 -10.63 -4.95 4.93
C GLU A 29 -11.37 -5.77 3.86
N LEU A 30 -11.71 -5.16 2.73
CA LEU A 30 -12.39 -5.82 1.61
C LEU A 30 -11.53 -6.92 0.99
N LEU A 31 -10.21 -6.74 0.97
CA LEU A 31 -9.24 -7.76 0.58
C LEU A 31 -9.11 -8.90 1.60
N GLY A 32 -9.73 -8.77 2.77
CA GLY A 32 -9.68 -9.77 3.83
C GLY A 32 -8.35 -9.77 4.60
N VAL A 33 -7.60 -8.66 4.59
CA VAL A 33 -6.35 -8.52 5.35
C VAL A 33 -6.68 -8.54 6.84
N SER A 34 -6.68 -9.74 7.40
CA SER A 34 -6.98 -10.01 8.79
C SER A 34 -6.30 -11.31 9.19
N PRO A 35 -6.07 -11.55 10.50
CA PRO A 35 -5.63 -12.85 10.96
C PRO A 35 -6.65 -13.92 10.54
N ASN A 36 -6.17 -14.97 9.85
CA ASN A 36 -6.97 -16.16 9.60
C ASN A 36 -7.24 -16.90 10.91
N LYS A 37 -8.08 -17.95 10.89
CA LYS A 37 -8.46 -18.70 12.11
C LYS A 37 -7.29 -19.21 12.96
N SER A 38 -6.14 -19.43 12.33
CA SER A 38 -4.89 -19.89 12.95
C SER A 38 -3.79 -18.82 12.98
N GLY A 39 -4.11 -17.59 12.59
CA GLY A 39 -3.20 -16.46 12.54
C GLY A 39 -3.21 -15.66 13.84
N LEU A 40 -2.10 -15.00 14.13
CA LEU A 40 -1.98 -14.11 15.28
C LEU A 40 -2.53 -12.72 14.95
N ASN A 41 -3.27 -12.13 15.90
CA ASN A 41 -3.58 -10.70 15.88
C ASN A 41 -2.31 -9.86 16.20
N LEU A 42 -2.38 -8.53 16.13
CA LEU A 42 -1.22 -7.66 16.37
C LEU A 42 -0.60 -7.89 17.75
N GLU A 43 -1.43 -7.96 18.79
CA GLU A 43 -0.96 -8.26 20.15
C GLU A 43 -0.28 -9.63 20.23
N GLY A 44 -0.82 -10.65 19.58
CA GLY A 44 -0.24 -11.98 19.48
C GLY A 44 1.09 -11.99 18.74
N ILE A 45 1.23 -11.17 17.68
CA ILE A 45 2.50 -10.97 16.98
C ILE A 45 3.51 -10.34 17.94
N PHE A 46 3.18 -9.23 18.59
CA PHE A 46 4.08 -8.54 19.52
C PHE A 46 4.49 -9.42 20.71
N ASN A 47 3.54 -10.16 21.29
CA ASN A 47 3.82 -11.14 22.34
C ASN A 47 4.67 -12.30 21.83
N GLY A 48 4.45 -12.75 20.60
CA GLY A 48 5.25 -13.78 19.93
C GLY A 48 6.70 -13.35 19.72
N ILE A 49 6.94 -12.07 19.40
CA ILE A 49 8.27 -11.47 19.28
C ILE A 49 8.95 -11.42 20.66
N LYS A 50 8.28 -10.85 21.68
CA LYS A 50 8.79 -10.81 23.07
C LYS A 50 9.15 -12.20 23.61
N GLN A 51 8.39 -13.22 23.24
CA GLN A 51 8.62 -14.62 23.65
C GLN A 51 9.64 -15.36 22.75
N LYS A 52 10.25 -14.67 21.77
CA LYS A 52 11.18 -15.24 20.77
C LYS A 52 10.61 -16.40 19.95
N LYS A 53 9.27 -16.48 19.85
CA LYS A 53 8.56 -17.43 18.98
C LYS A 53 8.52 -16.92 17.54
N ILE A 54 8.48 -15.61 17.36
CA ILE A 54 8.61 -14.93 16.07
C ILE A 54 10.00 -14.32 16.03
N LYS A 55 10.77 -14.70 15.01
CA LYS A 55 12.16 -14.26 14.81
C LYS A 55 12.31 -13.24 13.69
N ALA A 56 11.36 -13.24 12.76
CA ALA A 56 11.39 -12.35 11.61
C ALA A 56 10.05 -11.64 11.43
N ALA A 57 10.09 -10.36 11.06
CA ALA A 57 8.91 -9.60 10.66
C ALA A 57 9.14 -8.92 9.31
N TYR A 58 8.06 -8.86 8.53
CA TYR A 58 8.04 -8.23 7.21
C TYR A 58 6.94 -7.17 7.21
N LEU A 59 7.35 -5.91 7.12
CA LEU A 59 6.46 -4.75 7.14
C LEU A 59 6.36 -4.12 5.76
N ILE A 60 5.14 -3.75 5.37
CA ILE A 60 4.87 -3.16 4.05
C ILE A 60 4.26 -1.77 4.21
N GLU A 61 4.99 -0.75 3.75
CA GLU A 61 4.54 0.63 3.57
C GLU A 61 3.77 1.23 4.78
N ASP A 62 4.29 1.02 5.98
CA ASP A 62 3.68 1.49 7.23
C ASP A 62 4.74 2.02 8.22
N ASP A 63 4.34 2.91 9.13
CA ASP A 63 5.16 3.46 10.22
C ASP A 63 4.54 3.11 11.59
N ILE A 64 4.75 1.87 12.01
CA ILE A 64 4.14 1.32 13.21
C ILE A 64 4.67 1.94 14.51
N ILE A 65 5.89 2.48 14.52
CA ILE A 65 6.46 3.14 15.71
C ILE A 65 5.81 4.51 15.92
N SER A 66 5.49 5.23 14.85
CA SER A 66 4.75 6.50 14.99
C SER A 66 3.37 6.29 15.61
N ALA A 67 2.73 5.17 15.34
CA ALA A 67 1.43 4.82 15.92
C ALA A 67 1.56 4.26 17.35
N ASN A 68 2.59 3.46 17.62
CA ASN A 68 2.86 2.93 18.94
C ASN A 68 4.38 2.92 19.23
N PRO A 69 4.89 3.93 19.95
CA PRO A 69 6.31 4.04 20.28
C PRO A 69 6.87 2.86 21.08
N GLU A 70 6.04 2.14 21.84
CA GLU A 70 6.49 0.98 22.63
C GLU A 70 6.99 -0.18 21.76
N LEU A 71 6.59 -0.22 20.49
CA LEU A 71 7.02 -1.25 19.55
C LEU A 71 8.51 -1.18 19.23
N GLU A 72 9.16 -0.03 19.44
CA GLU A 72 10.60 0.13 19.19
C GLU A 72 11.44 -0.93 19.91
N ASN A 73 11.17 -1.15 21.21
CA ASN A 73 11.89 -2.16 22.00
C ASN A 73 11.54 -3.59 21.56
N ILE A 74 10.30 -3.81 21.08
CA ILE A 74 9.83 -5.13 20.66
C ILE A 74 10.48 -5.52 19.34
N LEU A 75 10.57 -4.59 18.39
CA LEU A 75 11.15 -4.84 17.07
C LEU A 75 12.66 -5.08 17.16
N ALA A 76 13.34 -4.48 18.14
CA ALA A 76 14.76 -4.72 18.41
C ALA A 76 15.08 -6.17 18.84
N ASP A 77 14.09 -6.95 19.29
CA ASP A 77 14.27 -8.37 19.65
C ASP A 77 14.21 -9.32 18.45
N LEU A 78 13.92 -8.82 17.24
CA LEU A 78 13.86 -9.63 16.02
C LEU A 78 15.27 -10.00 15.52
N ASP A 79 15.41 -11.22 14.99
CA ASP A 79 16.62 -11.65 14.28
C ASP A 79 16.67 -11.07 12.84
N LEU A 80 15.51 -10.71 12.29
CA LEU A 80 15.38 -10.14 10.95
C LEU A 80 14.14 -9.25 10.83
N PHE A 81 14.34 -7.98 10.51
CA PHE A 81 13.27 -7.03 10.23
C PHE A 81 13.41 -6.43 8.83
N ILE A 82 12.43 -6.73 7.97
CA ILE A 82 12.38 -6.26 6.58
C ILE A 82 11.27 -5.21 6.47
N VAL A 83 11.58 -4.06 5.88
CA VAL A 83 10.63 -2.96 5.68
C VAL A 83 10.60 -2.50 4.23
N HIS A 84 9.40 -2.37 3.68
CA HIS A 84 9.16 -1.62 2.44
C HIS A 84 8.77 -0.20 2.81
N SER A 85 9.52 0.79 2.36
CA SER A 85 9.20 2.18 2.65
C SER A 85 9.59 3.11 1.51
N SER A 86 8.83 4.19 1.36
CA SER A 86 9.14 5.31 0.48
C SER A 86 9.95 6.41 1.17
N ASN A 87 9.88 6.49 2.50
CA ASN A 87 10.54 7.53 3.30
C ASN A 87 11.35 6.93 4.44
N PHE A 88 12.41 7.62 4.84
CA PHE A 88 13.15 7.26 6.04
C PHE A 88 12.42 7.77 7.29
N ASN A 89 12.10 6.87 8.21
CA ASN A 89 11.43 7.14 9.48
C ASN A 89 12.01 6.26 10.61
N ARG A 90 11.47 6.37 11.84
CA ARG A 90 11.95 5.61 12.99
C ARG A 90 11.82 4.10 12.76
N THR A 91 10.72 3.65 12.17
CA THR A 91 10.51 2.24 11.84
C THR A 91 11.57 1.69 10.89
N THR A 92 11.88 2.40 9.80
CA THR A 92 12.95 1.99 8.86
C THR A 92 14.34 1.99 9.49
N SER A 93 14.57 2.83 10.51
CA SER A 93 15.88 2.90 11.19
C SER A 93 16.22 1.65 12.02
N LEU A 94 15.21 0.83 12.36
CA LEU A 94 15.39 -0.44 13.05
C LEU A 94 15.48 -1.65 12.10
N ALA A 95 15.21 -1.46 10.82
CA ALA A 95 15.16 -2.55 9.86
C ALA A 95 16.56 -3.01 9.44
N ASP A 96 16.76 -4.33 9.35
CA ASP A 96 17.98 -4.91 8.77
C ASP A 96 18.02 -4.72 7.25
N ILE A 97 16.85 -4.76 6.60
CA ILE A 97 16.71 -4.61 5.16
C ILE A 97 15.57 -3.63 4.87
N VAL A 98 15.87 -2.59 4.10
CA VAL A 98 14.89 -1.64 3.59
C VAL A 98 14.79 -1.76 2.07
N PHE A 99 13.61 -2.07 1.57
CA PHE A 99 13.30 -2.03 0.15
C PHE A 99 12.66 -0.68 -0.22
N PRO A 100 13.25 0.07 -1.18
CA PRO A 100 12.72 1.36 -1.60
C PRO A 100 11.45 1.18 -2.43
N SER A 101 10.31 1.52 -1.84
CA SER A 101 9.00 1.46 -2.48
C SER A 101 8.63 2.78 -3.13
N ALA A 102 8.08 2.69 -4.35
CA ALA A 102 7.53 3.83 -5.06
C ALA A 102 6.30 4.39 -4.32
N THR A 103 6.22 5.72 -4.23
CA THR A 103 5.08 6.43 -3.65
C THR A 103 3.84 6.32 -4.54
N TYR A 104 2.67 6.72 -4.00
CA TYR A 104 1.42 6.77 -4.78
C TYR A 104 1.52 7.65 -6.04
N ALA A 105 2.43 8.63 -6.06
CA ALA A 105 2.65 9.52 -7.20
C ALA A 105 3.53 8.90 -8.29
N GLU A 106 4.19 7.77 -8.02
CA GLU A 106 5.16 7.13 -8.93
C GLU A 106 4.68 5.77 -9.46
N LYS A 107 3.59 5.22 -8.90
CA LYS A 107 3.06 3.89 -9.24
C LYS A 107 1.64 3.93 -9.79
N ASN A 108 1.32 2.94 -10.61
CA ASN A 108 -0.05 2.69 -11.07
C ASN A 108 -0.74 1.73 -10.09
N GLY A 109 -2.05 1.87 -9.93
CA GLY A 109 -2.78 1.08 -8.94
C GLY A 109 -4.20 1.56 -8.68
N THR A 110 -4.81 1.01 -7.64
CA THR A 110 -6.13 1.40 -7.15
C THR A 110 -6.14 1.49 -5.63
N PHE A 111 -6.97 2.37 -5.08
CA PHE A 111 -7.33 2.35 -3.65
C PHE A 111 -8.84 2.50 -3.46
N VAL A 112 -9.33 2.08 -2.30
CA VAL A 112 -10.72 2.20 -1.90
C VAL A 112 -10.81 3.20 -0.76
N ASN A 113 -11.51 4.32 -1.00
CA ASN A 113 -11.71 5.32 0.04
C ASN A 113 -12.72 4.87 1.10
N PHE A 114 -12.88 5.66 2.17
CA PHE A 114 -13.82 5.37 3.28
C PHE A 114 -15.29 5.21 2.85
N GLN A 115 -15.71 5.78 1.72
CA GLN A 115 -17.07 5.64 1.19
C GLN A 115 -17.25 4.36 0.38
N GLY A 116 -16.19 3.58 0.16
CA GLY A 116 -16.23 2.43 -0.73
C GLY A 116 -16.08 2.77 -2.21
N ARG A 117 -15.53 3.95 -2.53
CA ARG A 117 -15.22 4.31 -3.91
C ARG A 117 -13.84 3.80 -4.28
N VAL A 118 -13.78 2.92 -5.27
CA VAL A 118 -12.54 2.47 -5.90
C VAL A 118 -12.07 3.57 -6.86
N GLN A 119 -10.82 4.00 -6.71
CA GLN A 119 -10.21 5.04 -7.54
C GLN A 119 -8.85 4.56 -8.07
N ARG A 120 -8.54 4.94 -9.31
CA ARG A 120 -7.23 4.67 -9.93
C ARG A 120 -6.22 5.72 -9.48
N ILE A 121 -5.02 5.27 -9.14
CA ILE A 121 -3.82 6.11 -9.05
C ILE A 121 -3.00 5.94 -10.31
N ARG A 122 -2.47 7.04 -10.82
CA ARG A 122 -1.65 7.07 -12.03
C ARG A 122 -0.31 7.72 -11.69
N PRO A 123 0.81 7.24 -12.25
CA PRO A 123 2.10 7.89 -12.06
C PRO A 123 2.06 9.34 -12.56
N ALA A 124 2.27 10.29 -11.64
CA ALA A 124 2.47 11.70 -11.91
C ALA A 124 3.96 12.06 -12.03
N VAL A 125 4.83 11.27 -11.40
CA VAL A 125 6.28 11.43 -11.41
C VAL A 125 6.93 10.15 -11.93
N ALA A 126 7.92 10.28 -12.80
CA ALA A 126 8.66 9.15 -13.34
C ALA A 126 9.79 8.73 -12.39
N SER A 127 9.78 7.48 -11.94
CA SER A 127 10.92 6.81 -11.31
C SER A 127 11.90 6.25 -12.36
N ILE A 128 12.98 5.61 -11.92
CA ILE A 128 13.90 4.91 -12.83
C ILE A 128 13.24 3.68 -13.46
N ASP A 129 12.42 2.94 -12.71
CA ASP A 129 11.72 1.73 -13.18
C ASP A 129 10.58 2.05 -14.17
N VAL A 130 9.99 3.26 -14.06
CA VAL A 130 8.83 3.75 -14.82
C VAL A 130 7.69 2.73 -14.85
N ASP A 131 6.75 2.87 -13.93
CA ASP A 131 5.51 2.10 -14.01
C ASP A 131 4.62 2.68 -15.13
N ARG A 132 4.22 1.85 -16.10
CA ARG A 132 3.41 2.30 -17.24
C ARG A 132 1.94 2.11 -16.93
N ALA A 133 1.16 3.18 -17.04
CA ALA A 133 -0.29 3.07 -17.21
C ALA A 133 -0.58 2.91 -18.72
N VAL A 134 -1.49 2.00 -19.08
CA VAL A 134 -1.86 1.75 -20.49
C VAL A 134 -2.52 2.99 -21.12
N ASP A 135 -3.20 3.80 -20.31
CA ASP A 135 -4.10 4.87 -20.76
C ASP A 135 -3.45 6.27 -20.83
N GLY A 136 -2.12 6.39 -20.81
CA GLY A 136 -1.46 7.70 -20.77
C GLY A 136 -0.03 7.72 -21.27
N LEU A 137 0.35 8.79 -21.98
CA LEU A 137 1.74 9.07 -22.32
C LEU A 137 2.51 9.40 -21.02
N SER A 138 3.32 8.46 -20.55
CA SER A 138 4.17 8.59 -19.35
C SER A 138 5.21 9.72 -19.42
N LEU A 139 5.39 10.32 -20.59
CA LEU A 139 6.26 11.45 -20.84
C LEU A 139 5.53 12.45 -21.75
N SER A 140 5.55 13.73 -21.37
CA SER A 140 5.15 14.78 -22.31
C SER A 140 6.13 14.78 -23.48
N ARG A 141 5.68 15.14 -24.70
CA ARG A 141 6.60 15.36 -25.84
C ARG A 141 7.75 16.31 -25.45
N LEU A 142 7.47 17.26 -24.55
CA LEU A 142 8.45 18.20 -24.01
C LEU A 142 9.58 17.50 -23.24
N ASP A 143 9.27 16.47 -22.44
CA ASP A 143 10.27 15.72 -21.64
C ASP A 143 11.37 15.07 -22.50
N LYS A 144 11.09 14.82 -23.79
CA LYS A 144 12.05 14.24 -24.74
C LYS A 144 13.05 15.27 -25.30
N PHE A 145 12.70 16.56 -25.28
CA PHE A 145 13.50 17.64 -25.86
C PHE A 145 14.21 18.51 -24.82
N GLY A 146 14.02 18.22 -23.54
CA GLY A 146 14.67 18.93 -22.46
C GLY A 146 16.20 18.73 -22.47
N THR A 147 16.93 19.83 -22.35
CA THR A 147 18.39 19.83 -22.21
C THR A 147 18.78 19.87 -20.74
N LYS A 148 20.05 19.61 -20.42
CA LYS A 148 20.58 19.76 -19.05
C LYS A 148 20.48 21.18 -18.46
N PHE A 149 20.16 22.19 -19.28
CA PHE A 149 19.94 23.57 -18.83
C PHE A 149 18.47 23.85 -18.49
N ASP A 150 17.58 22.94 -18.85
CA ASP A 150 16.16 23.01 -18.55
C ASP A 150 15.90 22.42 -17.15
N ARG A 151 15.58 23.28 -16.18
CA ARG A 151 15.21 22.85 -14.81
C ARG A 151 14.07 21.82 -14.78
N TRP A 152 13.17 21.86 -15.75
CA TRP A 152 12.07 20.91 -15.88
C TRP A 152 12.49 19.55 -16.48
N ALA A 153 13.65 19.50 -17.14
CA ALA A 153 14.24 18.29 -17.73
C ALA A 153 15.19 17.57 -16.77
N GLU A 154 15.84 18.29 -15.85
CA GLU A 154 16.59 17.73 -14.73
C GLU A 154 15.63 17.13 -13.67
N LYS A 155 14.99 16.00 -14.01
CA LYS A 155 14.18 15.25 -13.04
C LYS A 155 15.08 14.33 -12.22
N ASN A 156 15.08 14.51 -10.89
CA ASN A 156 15.68 13.59 -9.94
C ASN A 156 14.89 12.28 -9.89
N LYS A 157 15.14 11.37 -10.83
CA LYS A 157 14.52 10.05 -10.84
C LYS A 157 15.09 9.21 -9.70
N ARG A 158 14.20 8.68 -8.85
CA ARG A 158 14.58 7.81 -7.73
C ARG A 158 14.56 6.34 -8.18
N ASP A 159 15.50 5.55 -7.66
CA ASP A 159 15.48 4.09 -7.82
C ASP A 159 14.52 3.49 -6.80
N ALA A 160 13.24 3.47 -7.16
CA ALA A 160 12.16 2.89 -6.37
C ALA A 160 11.23 2.12 -7.30
N LYS A 161 10.75 0.97 -6.82
CA LYS A 161 9.82 0.10 -7.57
C LYS A 161 8.50 0.01 -6.85
N ALA A 162 7.42 -0.26 -7.59
CA ALA A 162 6.14 -0.55 -6.96
C ALA A 162 6.26 -1.80 -6.07
N THR A 163 5.67 -1.77 -4.88
CA THR A 163 5.75 -2.83 -3.86
C THR A 163 5.41 -4.22 -4.43
N TRP A 164 4.36 -4.32 -5.26
CA TRP A 164 3.95 -5.58 -5.89
C TRP A 164 5.01 -6.16 -6.84
N LYS A 165 5.79 -5.30 -7.52
CA LYS A 165 6.92 -5.74 -8.36
C LYS A 165 8.05 -6.30 -7.51
N ILE A 166 8.38 -5.61 -6.41
CA ILE A 166 9.43 -6.08 -5.48
C ILE A 166 9.04 -7.45 -4.92
N LEU A 167 7.79 -7.63 -4.51
CA LEU A 167 7.27 -8.92 -4.06
C LEU A 167 7.34 -10.00 -5.15
N THR A 168 7.03 -9.66 -6.40
CA THR A 168 7.14 -10.59 -7.54
C THR A 168 8.59 -11.00 -7.82
N LEU A 169 9.54 -10.07 -7.69
CA LEU A 169 10.96 -10.36 -7.82
C LEU A 169 11.43 -11.27 -6.69
N LEU A 170 11.06 -10.95 -5.44
CA LEU A 170 11.39 -11.76 -4.27
C LEU A 170 10.81 -13.18 -4.37
N SER A 171 9.56 -13.32 -4.79
CA SER A 171 8.97 -14.65 -4.96
C SER A 171 9.71 -15.47 -6.01
N ALA A 172 10.16 -14.85 -7.10
CA ALA A 172 10.93 -15.52 -8.14
C ALA A 172 12.26 -16.07 -7.60
N PHE A 173 12.90 -15.36 -6.67
CA PHE A 173 14.07 -15.88 -5.93
C PHE A 173 13.73 -17.09 -5.05
N PHE A 174 12.51 -17.17 -4.53
CA PHE A 174 12.00 -18.35 -3.80
C PHE A 174 11.41 -19.44 -4.72
N ASN A 175 11.76 -19.45 -6.01
CA ASN A 175 11.23 -20.38 -7.02
C ASN A 175 9.71 -20.34 -7.21
N TYR A 176 9.06 -19.24 -6.82
CA TYR A 176 7.64 -19.01 -7.05
C TYR A 176 7.43 -17.85 -8.02
N LYS A 177 6.94 -18.13 -9.22
CA LYS A 177 6.76 -17.11 -10.27
C LYS A 177 5.31 -16.67 -10.35
N PHE A 178 5.03 -15.46 -9.90
CA PHE A 178 3.77 -14.80 -10.22
C PHE A 178 3.73 -14.41 -11.71
N LYS A 179 2.53 -14.35 -12.28
CA LYS A 179 2.29 -13.97 -13.68
C LYS A 179 1.73 -12.55 -13.78
N TYR A 180 2.34 -11.61 -13.07
CA TYR A 180 1.96 -10.19 -13.12
C TYR A 180 3.02 -9.39 -13.84
N ASN A 181 2.60 -8.68 -14.89
CA ASN A 181 3.44 -7.74 -15.64
C ASN A 181 3.01 -6.29 -15.36
N LEU A 182 1.73 -6.07 -15.09
CA LEU A 182 1.10 -4.78 -14.82
C LEU A 182 0.30 -4.82 -13.51
N ALA A 183 0.04 -3.64 -12.95
CA ALA A 183 -0.85 -3.50 -11.79
C ALA A 183 -2.30 -3.94 -12.11
N GLU A 184 -2.69 -3.86 -13.37
CA GLU A 184 -3.97 -4.35 -13.90
C GLU A 184 -4.09 -5.87 -13.73
N ASP A 185 -3.04 -6.64 -14.05
CA ASP A 185 -3.05 -8.10 -13.89
C ASP A 185 -3.34 -8.52 -12.43
N VAL A 186 -2.77 -7.77 -11.47
CA VAL A 186 -2.99 -7.99 -10.04
C VAL A 186 -4.45 -7.67 -9.67
N PHE A 187 -4.98 -6.58 -10.23
CA PHE A 187 -6.36 -6.17 -9.97
C PHE A 187 -7.38 -7.12 -10.60
N ASP A 188 -7.10 -7.66 -11.77
CA ASP A 188 -7.94 -8.66 -12.43
C ASP A 188 -8.02 -9.94 -11.58
N GLU A 189 -6.92 -10.35 -10.96
CA GLU A 189 -6.96 -11.47 -10.01
C GLU A 189 -7.80 -11.15 -8.76
N ILE A 190 -7.68 -9.93 -8.22
CA ILE A 190 -8.50 -9.45 -7.10
C ILE A 190 -9.98 -9.47 -7.48
N SER A 191 -10.33 -8.94 -8.66
CA SER A 191 -11.69 -8.87 -9.20
C SER A 191 -12.31 -10.26 -9.36
N ASN A 192 -11.53 -11.23 -9.84
CA ASN A 192 -11.97 -12.61 -10.01
C ASN A 192 -12.09 -13.37 -8.68
N SER A 193 -11.25 -13.06 -7.70
CA SER A 193 -11.16 -13.80 -6.44
C SER A 193 -12.08 -13.27 -5.35
N ILE A 194 -12.32 -11.95 -5.33
CA ILE A 194 -12.99 -11.26 -4.22
C ILE A 194 -14.30 -10.67 -4.70
N LYS A 195 -15.40 -11.17 -4.12
CA LYS A 195 -16.77 -10.78 -4.49
C LYS A 195 -17.01 -9.27 -4.46
N ALA A 196 -16.35 -8.55 -3.55
CA ALA A 196 -16.49 -7.10 -3.43
C ALA A 196 -16.05 -6.35 -4.70
N PHE A 197 -15.09 -6.89 -5.45
CA PHE A 197 -14.51 -6.27 -6.66
C PHE A 197 -14.98 -6.94 -7.95
N ASN A 198 -15.95 -7.86 -7.87
CA ASN A 198 -16.37 -8.67 -9.00
C ASN A 198 -16.81 -7.82 -10.21
N LYS A 199 -16.31 -8.18 -11.40
CA LYS A 199 -16.56 -7.49 -12.68
C LYS A 199 -16.03 -6.06 -12.75
N LEU A 200 -15.10 -5.70 -11.87
CA LEU A 200 -14.36 -4.44 -11.99
C LEU A 200 -13.07 -4.69 -12.73
N ASP A 201 -12.75 -3.77 -13.63
CA ASP A 201 -11.46 -3.63 -14.28
C ASP A 201 -11.09 -2.13 -14.34
N TYR A 202 -9.92 -1.80 -14.87
CA TYR A 202 -9.44 -0.42 -14.92
C TYR A 202 -10.27 0.48 -15.85
N ASP A 203 -10.96 -0.09 -16.83
CA ASP A 203 -11.82 0.63 -17.78
C ASP A 203 -13.14 1.00 -17.10
N VAL A 204 -13.74 0.06 -16.38
CA VAL A 204 -14.97 0.23 -15.59
C VAL A 204 -14.77 1.25 -14.47
N ILE A 205 -13.62 1.21 -13.78
CA ILE A 205 -13.30 2.21 -12.74
C ILE A 205 -13.14 3.60 -13.36
N GLY A 206 -12.50 3.68 -14.54
CA GLY A 206 -12.31 4.92 -15.29
C GLY A 206 -11.59 6.02 -14.52
N GLU A 207 -11.87 7.27 -14.85
CA GLU A 207 -11.24 8.44 -14.20
C GLU A 207 -11.93 8.88 -12.90
N LYS A 208 -13.26 8.73 -12.82
CA LYS A 208 -14.07 9.21 -11.69
C LYS A 208 -14.16 8.20 -10.54
N GLY A 209 -13.66 6.99 -10.75
CA GLY A 209 -13.83 5.88 -9.83
C GLY A 209 -15.27 5.37 -9.78
N ILE A 210 -15.44 4.19 -9.19
CA ILE A 210 -16.74 3.52 -9.04
C ILE A 210 -17.05 3.28 -7.57
N LEU A 211 -18.31 3.48 -7.18
CA LEU A 211 -18.78 3.15 -5.84
C LEU A 211 -19.16 1.67 -5.79
N LEU A 212 -18.66 0.95 -4.79
CA LEU A 212 -19.01 -0.46 -4.62
C LEU A 212 -20.46 -0.61 -4.16
N GLU A 213 -21.26 -1.36 -4.92
CA GLU A 213 -22.72 -1.49 -4.71
C GLU A 213 -23.08 -2.28 -3.43
N ASN A 214 -22.19 -3.16 -2.96
CA ASN A 214 -22.47 -4.15 -1.91
C ASN A 214 -21.89 -3.82 -0.53
N ILE A 215 -21.45 -2.59 -0.29
CA ILE A 215 -21.03 -2.21 1.07
C ILE A 215 -22.32 -1.91 1.85
N ASN A 216 -22.72 -2.87 2.69
CA ASN A 216 -23.81 -2.68 3.63
C ASN A 216 -23.57 -1.36 4.36
N LYS A 217 -24.52 -0.41 4.26
CA LYS A 217 -24.46 0.88 4.95
C LYS A 217 -24.19 0.72 6.46
N GLU A 218 -24.50 -0.43 7.04
CA GLU A 218 -24.20 -0.79 8.43
C GLU A 218 -22.70 -0.93 8.76
N GLN A 219 -21.84 -1.34 7.82
CA GLN A 219 -20.39 -1.37 8.04
C GLN A 219 -19.78 0.05 8.03
N SER A 220 -20.31 0.94 7.19
CA SER A 220 -19.98 2.37 7.25
C SER A 220 -20.54 3.07 8.50
N ILE A 221 -21.60 2.52 9.13
CA ILE A 221 -22.20 3.08 10.35
C ILE A 221 -21.56 2.54 11.64
N LYS A 222 -20.94 1.35 11.63
CA LYS A 222 -20.13 0.91 12.79
C LYS A 222 -18.85 1.72 13.00
N VAL A 223 -18.41 2.49 12.00
CA VAL A 223 -17.36 3.51 12.13
C VAL A 223 -17.92 4.82 12.73
N LEU A 224 -19.24 5.00 12.73
CA LEU A 224 -19.95 6.18 13.26
C LEU A 224 -20.36 6.05 14.73
N GLY A 225 -19.91 5.02 15.44
CA GLY A 225 -20.25 4.84 16.84
C GLY A 225 -19.55 3.65 17.48
N GLN A 226 -18.32 3.88 17.92
CA GLN A 226 -17.71 3.30 19.13
C GLN A 226 -16.41 4.02 19.45
#